data_AF-A0A356TGL3-F1
#
_entry.id   AF-A0A356TGL3-F1
#
_cell.length_a   1.000
_cell.length_b   1.000
_cell.length_c   1.000
_cell.angle_alpha   90.00
_cell.angle_beta   90.00
_cell.angle_gamma   90.00
#
_symmetry.space_group_name_H-M   'P 1'
#
loop_
_entity.id
_entity.type
_entity.pdbx_description
1 polymer ?
#
loop_
_entity_poly.entity_id
_entity_poly.type
_entity_poly.pdbx_seq_one_letter_code
_entity_poly.pdbx_strand_id
1 'polypeptide(L)'
;TRDRDLLARVLRDPHPDVIRILLSNPALTEEDVIRLCAQRPVASEVLREVFRTTKWVLRYRVRRTIVNNPFTPLDVALQLAAHLHAQDAREVMDAPELPVALREACARVAGLQTLH
;
A
#
# COMPACT_ATOMS: atom_id res chain seq x y z
N THR A 1 -22.62 1.17 16.21
CA THR A 1 -21.41 1.78 16.83
C THR A 1 -20.40 0.74 17.31
N ARG A 2 -20.81 -0.31 18.02
CA ARG A 2 -19.94 -1.39 18.56
C ARG A 2 -19.05 -2.10 17.53
N ASP A 3 -19.52 -2.27 16.29
CA ASP A 3 -18.73 -2.93 15.23
C ASP A 3 -17.55 -2.10 14.72
N ARG A 4 -17.64 -0.76 14.74
CA ARG A 4 -16.51 0.09 14.34
C ARG A 4 -15.37 0.04 15.34
N ASP A 5 -15.68 -0.01 16.63
CA ASP A 5 -14.67 -0.11 17.68
C ASP A 5 -13.97 -1.47 17.63
N LEU A 6 -14.72 -2.53 17.33
CA LEU A 6 -14.16 -3.86 17.10
C LEU A 6 -13.22 -3.87 15.88
N LEU A 7 -13.66 -3.32 14.75
CA LEU A 7 -12.81 -3.19 13.55
C LEU A 7 -11.54 -2.39 13.85
N ALA A 8 -11.66 -1.26 14.54
CA ALA A 8 -10.51 -0.43 14.91
C ALA A 8 -9.54 -1.15 15.88
N ARG A 9 -10.03 -2.09 16.71
CA ARG A 9 -9.18 -2.93 17.57
C ARG A 9 -8.43 -3.99 16.77
N VAL A 10 -9.13 -4.71 15.90
CA VAL A 10 -8.53 -5.80 15.11
C VAL A 10 -7.48 -5.27 14.13
N LEU A 11 -7.70 -4.08 13.57
CA LEU A 11 -6.73 -3.43 12.68
C LEU A 11 -5.44 -2.98 13.38
N ARG A 12 -5.32 -3.04 14.72
CA ARG A 12 -4.09 -2.66 15.43
C ARG A 12 -3.07 -3.79 15.56
N ASP A 13 -3.51 -5.05 15.54
CA ASP A 13 -2.63 -6.22 15.56
C ASP A 13 -3.12 -7.25 14.53
N PRO A 14 -2.88 -6.98 13.24
CA PRO A 14 -3.50 -7.73 12.17
C PRO A 14 -2.74 -9.03 11.87
N HIS A 15 -3.26 -10.16 12.34
CA HIS A 15 -2.87 -11.44 11.78
C HIS A 15 -3.32 -11.51 10.29
N PRO A 16 -2.48 -11.95 9.34
CA PRO A 16 -2.81 -11.93 7.90
C PRO A 16 -4.15 -12.61 7.56
N ASP A 17 -4.46 -13.74 8.19
CA ASP A 17 -5.73 -14.45 7.98
C ASP A 17 -6.96 -13.64 8.40
N VAL A 18 -6.85 -12.87 9.49
CA VAL A 18 -7.94 -12.01 9.95
C VAL A 18 -8.15 -10.86 8.98
N ILE A 19 -7.06 -10.27 8.46
CA ILE A 19 -7.15 -9.22 7.44
C ILE A 19 -7.82 -9.74 6.18
N ARG A 20 -7.44 -10.92 5.69
CA ARG A 20 -8.06 -11.52 4.50
C ARG A 20 -9.59 -11.60 4.62
N ILE A 21 -10.09 -11.99 5.81
CA ILE A 21 -11.53 -12.02 6.10
C ILE A 21 -12.09 -10.59 6.15
N LEU A 22 -11.42 -9.68 6.86
CA LEU A 22 -11.88 -8.29 7.03
C LEU A 22 -11.95 -7.51 5.72
N LEU A 23 -11.06 -7.76 4.76
CA LEU A 23 -11.05 -7.06 3.47
C LEU A 23 -12.33 -7.30 2.65
N SER A 24 -13.05 -8.38 2.94
CA SER A 24 -14.35 -8.70 2.34
C SER A 24 -15.54 -8.09 3.12
N ASN A 25 -15.31 -7.51 4.30
CA ASN A 25 -16.37 -6.95 5.13
C ASN A 25 -16.96 -5.67 4.49
N PRO A 26 -18.29 -5.58 4.29
CA PRO A 26 -18.92 -4.41 3.68
C PRO A 26 -18.84 -3.14 4.55
N ALA A 27 -18.67 -3.28 5.87
CA ALA A 27 -18.49 -2.16 6.79
C ALA A 27 -17.06 -1.59 6.79
N LEU A 28 -16.11 -2.26 6.13
CA LEU A 28 -14.75 -1.74 6.00
C LEU A 28 -14.72 -0.61 4.96
N THR A 29 -14.10 0.51 5.34
CA THR A 29 -13.99 1.69 4.49
C THR A 29 -12.60 1.79 3.86
N GLU A 30 -12.47 2.59 2.81
CA GLU A 30 -11.17 2.90 2.20
C GLU A 30 -10.20 3.52 3.21
N GLU A 31 -10.69 4.40 4.08
CA GLU A 31 -9.88 5.05 5.09
C GLU A 31 -9.31 4.06 6.11
N ASP A 32 -10.04 3.00 6.44
CA ASP A 32 -9.55 1.93 7.31
C ASP A 32 -8.42 1.13 6.66
N VAL A 33 -8.56 0.85 5.37
CA VAL A 33 -7.54 0.12 4.59
C VAL A 33 -6.29 0.98 4.43
N ILE A 34 -6.44 2.27 4.19
CA ILE A 34 -5.31 3.21 4.16
C ILE A 34 -4.59 3.20 5.52
N ARG A 35 -5.33 3.29 6.64
CA ARG A 35 -4.72 3.23 7.96
C ARG A 35 -3.98 1.92 8.21
N LEU A 36 -4.56 0.79 7.80
CA LEU A 36 -3.90 -0.52 7.87
C LEU A 36 -2.60 -0.54 7.05
N CYS A 37 -2.65 -0.09 5.79
CA CYS A 37 -1.48 -0.07 4.91
C CYS A 37 -0.43 0.97 5.31
N ALA A 38 -0.78 2.00 6.08
CA ALA A 38 0.14 3.03 6.53
C ALA A 38 0.88 2.65 7.82
N GLN A 39 0.51 1.54 8.48
CA GLN A 39 1.16 1.09 9.72
C GLN A 39 2.62 0.69 9.47
N ARG A 40 3.49 1.13 10.39
CA ARG A 40 4.92 0.84 10.40
C ARG A 40 5.33 0.53 11.85
N PRO A 41 5.72 -0.71 12.20
CA PRO A 41 5.79 -1.89 11.34
C PRO A 41 4.41 -2.47 10.99
N VAL A 42 4.33 -3.17 9.87
CA VAL A 42 3.21 -4.03 9.49
C VAL A 42 3.77 -5.31 8.88
N ALA A 43 3.10 -6.44 9.09
CA ALA A 43 3.50 -7.69 8.45
C ALA A 43 3.36 -7.56 6.92
N SER A 44 4.39 -7.95 6.17
CA SER A 44 4.42 -7.82 4.72
C SER A 44 3.29 -8.60 4.03
N GLU A 45 2.87 -9.74 4.61
CA GLU A 45 1.73 -10.53 4.10
C GLU A 45 0.40 -9.76 4.19
N VAL A 46 0.21 -8.88 5.18
CA VAL A 46 -0.98 -8.02 5.26
C VAL A 46 -1.07 -7.11 4.05
N LEU A 47 0.04 -6.50 3.64
CA LEU A 47 0.10 -5.64 2.46
C LEU A 47 -0.15 -6.43 1.18
N ARG A 48 0.34 -7.67 1.13
CA ARG A 48 0.08 -8.61 0.03
C ARG A 48 -1.39 -9.02 -0.06
N GLU A 49 -2.08 -9.24 1.06
CA GLU A 49 -3.52 -9.51 1.08
C GLU A 49 -4.33 -8.32 0.57
N VAL A 50 -3.95 -7.09 0.92
CA VAL A 50 -4.59 -5.89 0.36
C VAL A 50 -4.34 -5.77 -1.14
N PHE A 51 -3.11 -6.02 -1.60
CA PHE A 51 -2.75 -6.04 -3.02
C PHE A 51 -3.56 -7.07 -3.83
N ARG A 52 -3.74 -8.28 -3.29
CA ARG A 52 -4.53 -9.35 -3.92
C ARG A 52 -6.02 -9.02 -4.01
N THR A 53 -6.52 -8.13 -3.15
CA THR A 53 -7.95 -7.78 -3.12
C THR A 53 -8.25 -6.66 -4.13
N THR A 54 -8.79 -7.05 -5.29
CA THR A 54 -9.09 -6.14 -6.43
C THR A 54 -9.88 -4.89 -6.02
N LYS A 55 -10.89 -5.04 -5.14
CA LYS A 55 -11.69 -3.93 -4.60
C LYS A 55 -10.82 -2.80 -4.03
N TRP A 56 -9.73 -3.14 -3.34
CA TRP A 56 -8.89 -2.16 -2.65
C TRP A 56 -7.75 -1.67 -3.51
N VAL A 57 -7.08 -2.56 -4.25
CA VAL A 57 -5.94 -2.19 -5.10
C VAL A 57 -6.33 -1.31 -6.31
N LEU A 58 -7.61 -1.32 -6.73
CA LEU A 58 -8.11 -0.41 -7.75
C LEU A 58 -8.16 1.06 -7.27
N ARG A 59 -8.20 1.29 -5.94
CA ARG A 59 -8.25 2.63 -5.37
C ARG A 59 -6.85 3.25 -5.32
N TYR A 60 -6.72 4.43 -5.92
CA TYR A 60 -5.45 5.12 -6.05
C TYR A 60 -4.77 5.39 -4.70
N ARG A 61 -5.52 5.91 -3.72
CA ARG A 61 -4.98 6.23 -2.38
C ARG A 61 -4.41 4.98 -1.70
N VAL A 62 -5.10 3.84 -1.80
CA VAL A 62 -4.62 2.57 -1.26
C VAL A 62 -3.31 2.14 -1.94
N ARG A 63 -3.25 2.16 -3.28
CA ARG A 63 -2.01 1.83 -4.02
C ARG A 63 -0.84 2.71 -3.58
N ARG A 64 -1.06 4.03 -3.56
CA ARG A 64 -0.07 5.02 -3.15
C ARG A 64 0.43 4.73 -1.74
N THR A 65 -0.47 4.44 -0.80
CA THR A 65 -0.10 4.12 0.59
C THR A 65 0.74 2.85 0.67
N ILE A 66 0.39 1.79 -0.08
CA ILE A 66 1.18 0.55 -0.13
C ILE A 66 2.58 0.83 -0.70
N VAL A 67 2.70 1.54 -1.83
CA VAL A 67 4.02 1.84 -2.42
C VAL A 67 4.91 2.64 -1.46
N ASN A 68 4.31 3.56 -0.70
CA ASN A 68 5.03 4.37 0.28
C ASN A 68 5.32 3.65 1.60
N ASN A 69 4.96 2.38 1.78
CA ASN A 69 5.29 1.65 3.01
C ASN A 69 6.60 0.86 2.83
N PRO A 70 7.64 1.08 3.68
CA PRO A 70 8.92 0.38 3.58
C PRO A 70 8.83 -1.13 3.88
N PHE A 71 7.76 -1.59 4.53
CA PHE A 71 7.50 -3.01 4.81
C PHE A 71 6.77 -3.72 3.65
N THR A 72 6.44 -3.02 2.57
CA THR A 72 5.84 -3.61 1.37
C THR A 72 6.84 -4.53 0.67
N PRO A 73 6.47 -5.77 0.34
CA PRO A 73 7.27 -6.63 -0.54
C PRO A 73 7.66 -5.91 -1.83
N LEU A 74 8.93 -5.96 -2.20
CA LEU A 74 9.45 -5.20 -3.34
C LEU A 74 8.71 -5.53 -4.65
N ASP A 75 8.36 -6.79 -4.88
CA ASP A 75 7.58 -7.24 -6.03
C ASP A 75 6.19 -6.59 -6.11
N VAL A 76 5.53 -6.41 -4.96
CA VAL A 76 4.23 -5.72 -4.87
C VAL A 76 4.41 -4.23 -5.11
N ALA A 77 5.41 -3.61 -4.46
CA ALA A 77 5.68 -2.19 -4.61
C ALA A 77 5.99 -1.81 -6.06
N LEU A 78 6.82 -2.60 -6.76
CA LEU A 78 7.19 -2.35 -8.16
C LEU A 78 5.99 -2.46 -9.11
N GLN A 79 5.12 -3.46 -8.93
CA GLN A 79 3.90 -3.61 -9.73
C GLN A 79 2.96 -2.41 -9.56
N LEU A 80 2.80 -1.93 -8.32
CA LEU A 80 1.95 -0.76 -8.04
C LEU A 80 2.58 0.57 -8.47
N ALA A 81 3.90 0.70 -8.37
CA ALA A 81 4.64 1.89 -8.76
C ALA A 81 4.41 2.28 -10.23
N ALA A 82 4.30 1.30 -11.12
CA ALA A 82 4.00 1.51 -12.54
C ALA A 82 2.67 2.23 -12.80
N HIS A 83 1.78 2.29 -11.80
CA HIS A 83 0.46 2.89 -11.88
C HIS A 83 0.32 4.17 -11.03
N LEU A 84 1.43 4.72 -10.53
CA LEU A 84 1.42 5.99 -9.82
C LEU A 84 1.37 7.19 -10.78
N HIS A 85 0.83 8.29 -10.29
CA HIS A 85 0.97 9.58 -10.96
C HIS A 85 2.41 10.08 -10.83
N ALA A 86 2.87 10.86 -11.83
CA ALA A 86 4.25 11.34 -11.87
C ALA A 86 4.67 12.14 -10.62
N GLN A 87 3.75 12.89 -10.01
CA GLN A 87 4.01 13.62 -8.77
C GLN A 87 4.32 12.67 -7.61
N ASP A 88 3.48 11.66 -7.40
CA ASP A 88 3.67 10.68 -6.31
C ASP A 88 4.88 9.77 -6.55
N ALA A 89 5.19 9.47 -7.81
CA ALA A 89 6.42 8.77 -8.16
C ALA A 89 7.67 9.57 -7.75
N ARG A 90 7.67 10.90 -7.93
CA ARG A 90 8.77 11.76 -7.45
C ARG A 90 8.89 11.73 -5.94
N GLU A 91 7.78 11.77 -5.21
CA GLU A 91 7.81 11.64 -3.74
C GLU A 91 8.46 10.32 -3.29
N VAL A 92 8.18 9.21 -3.99
CA VAL A 92 8.82 7.92 -3.71
C VAL A 92 10.33 7.96 -3.99
N MET A 93 10.77 8.68 -5.02
CA MET A 93 12.21 8.86 -5.31
C MET A 93 12.95 9.61 -4.19
N ASP A 94 12.27 10.50 -3.49
CA ASP A 94 12.87 11.30 -2.43
C ASP A 94 12.85 10.60 -1.06
N ALA A 95 12.21 9.42 -0.96
CA ALA A 95 12.08 8.65 0.28
C ALA A 95 13.27 7.68 0.49
N PRO A 96 14.21 7.99 1.41
CA PRO A 96 15.42 7.18 1.61
C PRO A 96 15.12 5.82 2.26
N GLU A 97 14.02 5.70 3.00
CA GLU A 97 13.63 4.44 3.66
C GLU A 97 13.13 3.37 2.71
N LEU A 98 12.79 3.74 1.47
CA LEU A 98 12.27 2.82 0.46
C LEU A 98 13.42 2.12 -0.29
N PRO A 99 13.18 0.95 -0.92
CA PRO A 99 14.22 0.25 -1.68
C PRO A 99 14.73 1.07 -2.88
N VAL A 100 16.03 1.00 -3.16
CA VAL A 100 16.67 1.70 -4.31
C VAL A 100 15.97 1.34 -5.63
N ALA A 101 15.73 0.04 -5.86
CA ALA A 101 15.06 -0.44 -7.08
C ALA A 101 13.65 0.16 -7.27
N LEU A 102 12.93 0.42 -6.17
CA LEU A 102 11.62 1.06 -6.22
C LEU A 102 11.74 2.54 -6.63
N ARG A 103 12.71 3.27 -6.06
CA ARG A 103 12.99 4.66 -6.44
C ARG A 103 13.37 4.78 -7.92
N GLU A 104 14.23 3.89 -8.42
CA GLU A 104 14.60 3.85 -9.83
C GLU A 104 13.41 3.54 -10.75
N ALA A 105 12.50 2.66 -10.32
CA ALA A 105 11.26 2.40 -11.05
C ALA A 105 10.36 3.64 -11.11
N CYS A 106 10.22 4.37 -10.00
CA CYS A 106 9.47 5.61 -9.96
C CYS A 106 10.12 6.73 -10.79
N ALA A 107 11.44 6.77 -10.93
CA ALA A 107 12.12 7.71 -11.81
C ALA A 107 11.72 7.53 -13.29
N ARG A 108 11.51 6.28 -13.73
CA ARG A 108 10.97 5.96 -15.06
C ARG A 108 9.54 6.47 -15.22
N VAL A 109 8.69 6.24 -14.22
CA VAL A 109 7.29 6.69 -14.21
C VAL A 109 7.17 8.21 -14.21
N ALA A 110 8.06 8.91 -13.49
CA ALA A 110 8.07 10.37 -13.42
C ALA A 110 8.52 11.06 -14.73
N GLY A 111 8.90 10.30 -15.75
CA GLY A 111 9.42 10.80 -17.02
C GLY A 111 10.82 11.39 -16.92
N LEU A 112 11.57 11.04 -15.87
CA LEU A 112 12.93 11.55 -15.61
C LEU A 112 14.02 10.71 -16.28
N GLN A 113 13.64 9.64 -17.00
CA GLN A 113 14.51 8.96 -17.95
C GLN A 113 14.19 9.43 -19.37
N THR A 114 14.71 10.59 -19.74
CA THR A 114 14.89 10.93 -21.16
C THR A 114 15.95 9.97 -21.71
N LEU A 115 15.54 9.13 -22.65
CA LEU A 115 16.39 8.22 -23.41
C LEU A 115 17.64 8.97 -23.93
N HIS A 116 18.83 8.44 -23.62
CA HIS A 116 20.05 8.70 -24.41
C HIS A 116 20.00 7.85 -25.67
#